data_AF-A0A223AR12-F1
#
_entry.id   AF-A0A223AR12-F1
#
_cell.length_a   1.000
_cell.length_b   1.000
_cell.length_c   1.000
_cell.angle_alpha   90.00
_cell.angle_beta   90.00
_cell.angle_gamma   90.00
#
_symmetry.space_group_name_H-M   'P 1'
#
loop_
_entity.id
_entity.type
_entity.pdbx_description
1 polymer ?
#
loop_
_entity_poly.entity_id
_entity_poly.type
_entity_poly.pdbx_seq_one_letter_code
_entity_poly.pdbx_strand_id
1 'polypeptide(L)'
;MTESIIDVNYEINEANGELEDKSTEQLCHEANGLYQQMEAVGNVALMMAASAGRRLLIVKERLPHGEFGTWCDNNLDFSQSKANKMMQLAKRSSDENSIFSNSYTCTNLSISKAFALLSAPDDVAKEVIESEDINDMTVTELKAEIANLKARNNELEAGTDEIANLKNRIAELEAEQSESEISVEELTAKDDEIKRLKEKLEKEKAKAQTAKNKTETAIQEAIDKYKTEHEKEKAEAVKEGKAKLQEAYSEAEKTIARLEKELSASSQDELTTFRAQVNILQEIFQSCCKSLAVIEAKDPGQGEKVRSALLQVLHIEEEQLKG
;
A
#
# COMPACT_ATOMS: atom_id res chain seq x y z
N MET A 1 36.94 -5.44 73.01
CA MET A 1 37.90 -4.31 73.05
C MET A 1 37.10 -3.10 73.44
N THR A 2 37.60 -2.33 74.41
CA THR A 2 36.98 -1.14 74.99
C THR A 2 36.56 -0.15 73.90
N GLU A 3 35.28 0.21 73.87
CA GLU A 3 34.72 1.31 73.08
C GLU A 3 35.36 2.63 73.53
N SER A 4 36.48 2.98 72.91
CA SER A 4 36.94 4.37 72.90
C SER A 4 36.21 5.08 71.78
N ILE A 5 34.92 5.37 72.00
CA ILE A 5 34.21 6.36 71.19
C ILE A 5 34.97 7.65 71.41
N ILE A 6 35.66 8.14 70.37
CA ILE A 6 36.20 9.49 70.39
C ILE A 6 34.98 10.39 70.42
N ASP A 7 34.62 10.85 71.62
CA ASP A 7 33.58 11.83 71.82
C ASP A 7 34.14 13.17 71.32
N VAL A 8 33.89 13.47 70.04
CA VAL A 8 34.24 14.76 69.46
C VAL A 8 33.13 15.73 69.89
N ASN A 9 33.21 16.22 71.12
CA ASN A 9 32.42 17.37 71.52
C ASN A 9 32.77 18.54 70.58
N TYR A 10 31.78 18.97 69.79
CA TYR A 10 31.91 20.15 68.94
C TYR A 10 31.77 21.39 69.83
N GLU A 11 32.86 21.77 70.49
CA GLU A 11 32.98 23.08 71.12
C GLU A 11 33.52 24.04 70.06
N ILE A 12 32.75 25.10 69.74
CA ILE A 12 33.27 26.23 68.97
C ILE A 12 34.29 26.90 69.88
N ASN A 13 35.58 26.67 69.59
CA ASN A 13 36.69 27.17 70.41
C ASN A 13 36.90 28.69 70.31
N GLU A 14 36.10 29.39 69.51
CA GLU A 14 36.20 30.83 69.26
C GLU A 14 35.00 31.56 69.89
N ALA A 15 35.27 32.52 70.78
CA ALA A 15 34.22 33.40 71.29
C ALA A 15 33.86 34.42 70.20
N ASN A 16 32.57 34.73 70.01
CA ASN A 16 32.14 35.71 69.00
C ASN A 16 32.84 37.07 69.11
N GLY A 17 33.26 37.48 70.31
CA GLY A 17 34.02 38.71 70.53
C GLY A 17 35.43 38.72 69.93
N GLU A 18 36.04 37.55 69.66
CA GLU A 18 37.33 37.44 68.99
C GLU A 18 37.23 37.70 67.47
N LEU A 19 36.01 37.68 66.92
CA LEU A 19 35.72 37.97 65.51
C LEU A 19 35.36 39.45 65.28
N GLU A 20 34.85 40.14 66.31
CA GLU A 20 34.35 41.53 66.21
C GLU A 20 35.47 42.53 65.87
N ASP A 21 36.71 42.28 66.30
CA ASP A 21 37.87 43.15 66.04
C ASP A 21 38.56 42.88 64.69
N LYS A 22 38.13 41.86 63.94
CA LYS A 22 38.76 41.46 62.66
C LYS A 22 38.15 42.23 61.49
N SER A 23 38.97 42.59 60.51
CA SER A 23 38.47 43.17 59.26
C SER A 23 37.72 42.13 58.43
N THR A 24 36.85 42.59 57.54
CA THR A 24 36.14 41.73 56.58
C THR A 24 37.09 40.88 55.74
N GLU A 25 38.24 41.43 55.32
CA GLU A 25 39.26 40.70 54.57
C GLU A 25 39.94 39.60 55.40
N GLN A 26 40.21 39.86 56.68
CA GLN A 26 40.77 38.86 57.60
C GLN A 26 39.79 37.71 57.81
N LEU A 27 38.52 38.02 58.09
CA LEU A 27 37.46 37.02 58.23
C LEU A 27 37.25 36.21 56.95
N CYS A 28 37.33 36.85 55.78
CA CYS A 28 37.24 36.16 54.49
C CYS A 28 38.41 35.17 54.29
N HIS A 29 39.64 35.57 54.63
CA HIS A 29 40.80 34.69 54.53
C HIS A 29 40.68 33.48 55.48
N GLU A 30 40.27 33.71 56.73
CA GLU A 30 40.08 32.65 57.73
C GLU A 30 38.96 31.68 57.34
N ALA A 31 37.81 32.19 56.87
CA ALA A 31 36.70 31.36 56.40
C ALA A 31 37.12 30.45 55.23
N ASN A 32 37.85 31.00 54.26
CA ASN A 32 38.42 30.21 53.16
C ASN A 32 39.44 29.18 53.67
N GLY A 33 40.28 29.53 54.65
CA GLY A 33 41.23 28.61 55.28
C GLY A 33 40.54 27.44 55.98
N LEU A 34 39.47 27.69 56.72
CA LEU A 34 38.64 26.67 57.36
C LEU A 34 37.94 25.77 56.33
N TYR A 35 37.43 26.34 55.23
CA TYR A 35 36.86 25.57 54.12
C TYR A 35 37.89 24.60 53.52
N GLN A 36 39.11 25.05 53.25
CA GLN A 36 40.18 24.18 52.73
C GLN A 36 40.56 23.06 53.72
N GLN A 37 40.60 23.36 55.03
CA GLN A 37 40.84 22.34 56.06
C GLN A 37 39.70 21.31 56.12
N MET A 38 38.44 21.75 56.02
CA MET A 38 37.28 20.87 55.97
C MET A 38 37.35 19.90 54.78
N GLU A 39 37.66 20.41 53.58
CA GLU A 39 37.83 19.58 52.38
C GLU A 39 38.99 18.57 52.55
N ALA A 40 40.13 19.00 53.13
CA ALA A 40 41.26 18.12 53.39
C ALA A 40 40.91 16.96 54.35
N VAL A 41 40.14 17.23 55.41
CA VAL A 41 39.63 16.19 56.32
C VAL A 41 38.71 15.23 55.56
N GLY A 42 37.86 15.75 54.66
CA GLY A 42 37.02 14.93 53.79
C GLY A 42 37.81 13.95 52.94
N ASN A 43 38.93 14.41 52.37
CA ASN A 43 39.84 13.59 51.56
C ASN A 43 40.52 12.49 52.36
N VAL A 44 40.99 12.81 53.56
CA VAL A 44 41.54 11.81 54.48
C VAL A 44 40.48 10.77 54.83
N ALA A 45 39.23 11.18 55.08
CA ALA A 45 38.13 10.25 55.35
C ALA A 45 37.85 9.32 54.16
N LEU A 46 37.89 9.81 52.92
CA LEU A 46 37.76 8.98 51.72
C LEU A 46 38.92 7.97 51.57
N MET A 47 40.16 8.39 51.85
CA MET A 47 41.32 7.49 51.85
C MET A 47 41.22 6.39 52.92
N MET A 48 40.72 6.75 54.11
CA MET A 48 40.44 5.78 55.19
C MET A 48 39.35 4.81 54.77
N ALA A 49 38.27 5.29 54.15
CA ALA A 49 37.19 4.46 53.63
C ALA A 49 37.67 3.46 52.56
N ALA A 50 38.49 3.90 51.60
CA ALA A 50 39.10 3.01 50.60
C ALA A 50 40.01 1.96 51.26
N SER A 51 40.78 2.36 52.27
CA SER A 51 41.66 1.46 53.03
C SER A 51 40.89 0.42 53.85
N ALA A 52 39.75 0.81 54.44
CA ALA A 52 38.83 -0.11 55.10
C ALA A 52 38.21 -1.08 54.07
N GLY A 53 37.79 -0.57 52.92
CA GLY A 53 37.27 -1.35 51.80
C GLY A 53 38.21 -2.45 51.33
N ARG A 54 39.51 -2.15 51.20
CA ARG A 54 40.55 -3.16 50.87
C ARG A 54 40.60 -4.30 51.88
N ARG A 55 40.53 -3.98 53.18
CA ARG A 55 40.50 -5.00 54.25
C ARG A 55 39.22 -5.83 54.19
N LEU A 56 38.08 -5.19 53.96
CA LEU A 56 36.78 -5.86 53.80
C LEU A 56 36.74 -6.80 52.59
N LEU A 57 37.41 -6.46 51.48
CA LEU A 57 37.57 -7.34 50.33
C LEU A 57 38.31 -8.62 50.71
N ILE A 58 39.46 -8.50 51.38
CA ILE A 58 40.24 -9.65 51.86
C ILE A 58 39.43 -10.50 52.85
N VAL A 59 38.67 -9.87 53.75
CA VAL A 59 37.77 -10.59 54.66
C VAL A 59 36.71 -11.37 53.89
N LYS A 60 36.05 -10.73 52.92
CA LYS A 60 35.01 -11.36 52.10
C LYS A 60 35.54 -12.56 51.31
N GLU A 61 36.77 -12.50 50.81
CA GLU A 61 37.42 -13.62 50.11
C GLU A 61 37.71 -14.83 51.01
N ARG A 62 37.90 -14.61 52.32
CA ARG A 62 38.17 -15.67 53.31
C ARG A 62 36.91 -16.33 53.84
N LEU A 63 35.75 -15.71 53.65
CA LEU A 63 34.47 -16.22 54.14
C LEU A 63 33.82 -17.15 53.11
N PRO A 64 33.06 -18.17 53.54
CA PRO A 64 32.22 -18.95 52.64
C PRO A 64 31.22 -18.07 51.88
N HIS A 65 30.83 -18.49 50.68
CA HIS A 65 29.81 -17.81 49.91
C HIS A 65 28.51 -17.66 50.73
N GLY A 66 27.96 -16.44 50.77
CA GLY A 66 26.73 -16.12 51.50
C GLY A 66 26.92 -15.60 52.93
N GLU A 67 28.05 -15.89 53.57
CA GLU A 67 28.27 -15.58 55.01
C GLU A 67 28.66 -14.11 55.28
N PHE A 68 29.02 -13.36 54.24
CA PHE A 68 29.52 -11.99 54.41
C PHE A 68 28.50 -11.06 55.08
N GLY A 69 27.20 -11.22 54.80
CA GLY A 69 26.14 -10.40 55.41
C GLY A 69 26.07 -10.60 56.92
N THR A 70 25.93 -11.86 57.35
CA THR A 70 25.92 -12.24 58.78
C THR A 70 27.21 -11.87 59.48
N TRP A 71 28.36 -11.98 58.79
CA TRP A 71 29.63 -11.52 59.34
C TRP A 71 29.64 -10.00 59.59
N CYS A 72 29.14 -9.20 58.65
CA CYS A 72 29.04 -7.75 58.84
C CYS A 72 28.20 -7.39 60.07
N ASP A 73 27.02 -8.00 60.22
CA ASP A 73 26.09 -7.69 61.31
C ASP A 73 26.68 -8.00 62.69
N ASN A 74 27.54 -9.02 62.78
CA ASN A 74 28.13 -9.47 64.04
C ASN A 74 29.48 -8.81 64.39
N ASN A 75 30.18 -8.23 63.41
CA ASN A 75 31.59 -7.83 63.58
C ASN A 75 31.88 -6.35 63.25
N LEU A 76 30.95 -5.62 62.62
CA LEU A 76 31.15 -4.23 62.23
C LEU A 76 30.25 -3.30 63.04
N ASP A 77 30.80 -2.15 63.43
CA ASP A 77 30.04 -1.06 64.07
C ASP A 77 29.22 -0.24 63.05
N PHE A 78 29.11 -0.72 61.81
CA PHE A 78 28.45 -0.04 60.70
C PHE A 78 27.80 -1.03 59.75
N SER A 79 26.80 -0.55 59.00
CA SER A 79 25.98 -1.42 58.15
C SER A 79 26.76 -2.06 57.00
N GLN A 80 26.29 -3.24 56.57
CA GLN A 80 26.76 -3.92 55.35
C GLN A 80 26.71 -2.99 54.12
N SER A 81 25.72 -2.10 54.02
CA SER A 81 25.64 -1.11 52.93
C SER A 81 26.83 -0.17 52.92
N LYS A 82 27.26 0.35 54.09
CA LYS A 82 28.48 1.17 54.21
C LYS A 82 29.73 0.35 53.85
N ALA A 83 29.82 -0.90 54.32
CA ALA A 83 30.90 -1.82 53.97
C ALA A 83 31.02 -2.02 52.45
N ASN A 84 29.90 -2.28 51.77
CA ASN A 84 29.85 -2.46 50.32
C ASN A 84 30.33 -1.21 49.56
N LYS A 85 29.94 0.00 49.99
CA LYS A 85 30.42 1.26 49.39
C LYS A 85 31.93 1.43 49.55
N MET A 86 32.47 1.14 50.74
CA MET A 86 33.92 1.20 50.98
C MET A 86 34.67 0.21 50.08
N MET A 87 34.16 -1.02 49.93
CA MET A 87 34.74 -2.03 49.05
C MET A 87 34.68 -1.61 47.57
N GLN A 88 33.58 -0.99 47.14
CA GLN A 88 33.44 -0.46 45.78
C GLN A 88 34.46 0.66 45.53
N LEU A 89 34.61 1.60 46.48
CA LEU A 89 35.62 2.65 46.42
C LEU A 89 37.02 2.06 46.32
N ALA A 90 37.35 1.07 47.14
CA ALA A 90 38.63 0.38 47.10
C ALA A 90 38.93 -0.27 45.74
N LYS A 91 37.92 -0.92 45.12
CA LYS A 91 38.06 -1.52 43.79
C LYS A 91 38.33 -0.44 42.73
N ARG A 92 37.49 0.59 42.66
CA ARG A 92 37.61 1.65 41.66
C ARG A 92 38.87 2.50 41.83
N SER A 93 39.32 2.74 43.07
CA SER A 93 40.61 3.40 43.31
C SER A 93 41.84 2.58 42.92
N SER A 94 41.69 1.28 42.68
CA SER A 94 42.79 0.40 42.24
C SER A 94 42.76 0.15 40.73
N ASP A 95 41.75 0.65 40.02
CA ASP A 95 41.61 0.55 38.56
C ASP A 95 42.14 1.81 37.90
N GLU A 96 43.24 1.69 37.15
CA GLU A 96 43.91 2.81 36.47
C GLU A 96 42.99 3.57 35.50
N ASN A 97 41.93 2.93 34.99
CA ASN A 97 40.97 3.55 34.07
C ASN A 97 39.82 4.26 34.77
N SER A 98 39.69 4.11 36.10
CA SER A 98 38.62 4.72 36.87
C SER A 98 38.97 6.15 37.28
N ILE A 99 37.95 7.00 37.38
CA ILE A 99 38.06 8.38 37.89
C ILE A 99 38.53 8.44 39.36
N PHE A 100 38.39 7.33 40.10
CA PHE A 100 38.77 7.23 41.51
C PHE A 100 40.24 6.85 41.72
N SER A 101 41.00 6.59 40.64
CA SER A 101 42.43 6.28 40.69
C SER A 101 43.29 7.53 40.97
N ASN A 102 42.88 8.69 40.46
CA ASN A 102 43.53 9.96 40.73
C ASN A 102 42.85 10.65 41.92
N SER A 103 43.58 10.75 43.04
CA SER A 103 43.04 11.40 44.25
C SER A 103 42.60 12.83 43.97
N TYR A 104 43.24 13.55 43.03
CA TYR A 104 42.97 14.96 42.76
C TYR A 104 41.55 15.22 42.21
N THR A 105 41.06 14.32 41.34
CA THR A 105 39.72 14.42 40.73
C THR A 105 38.62 14.18 41.75
N CYS A 106 38.89 13.35 42.77
CA CYS A 106 37.96 13.11 43.88
C CYS A 106 38.12 14.12 45.02
N THR A 107 39.27 14.77 45.15
CA THR A 107 39.56 15.68 46.28
C THR A 107 38.89 17.04 46.20
N ASN A 108 38.38 17.40 45.02
CA ASN A 108 37.65 18.64 44.79
C ASN A 108 36.13 18.46 44.96
N LEU A 109 35.71 17.28 45.40
CA LEU A 109 34.32 16.91 45.59
C LEU A 109 34.08 16.56 47.05
N SER A 110 33.02 17.12 47.64
CA SER A 110 32.60 16.71 48.98
C SER A 110 32.34 15.20 49.05
N ILE A 111 32.51 14.59 50.24
CA ILE A 111 32.31 13.15 50.47
C ILE A 111 31.00 12.63 49.86
N SER A 112 29.91 13.40 50.01
CA SER A 112 28.58 13.03 49.50
C SER A 112 28.52 12.99 47.98
N LYS A 113 29.22 13.90 47.29
CA LYS A 113 29.33 13.90 45.82
C LYS A 113 30.19 12.73 45.34
N ALA A 114 31.32 12.47 46.02
CA ALA A 114 32.17 11.32 45.74
C ALA A 114 31.41 9.99 45.82
N PHE A 115 30.56 9.80 46.84
CA PHE A 115 29.72 8.60 46.94
C PHE A 115 28.58 8.53 45.91
N ALA A 116 28.05 9.66 45.46
CA ALA A 116 27.06 9.69 44.38
C ALA A 116 27.68 9.21 43.07
N LEU A 117 28.85 9.74 42.71
CA LEU A 117 29.62 9.30 41.54
C LEU A 117 30.09 7.85 41.65
N LEU A 118 30.43 7.39 42.86
CA LEU A 118 30.85 6.00 43.08
C LEU A 118 29.76 4.99 42.69
N SER A 119 28.49 5.40 42.81
CA SER A 119 27.33 4.58 42.47
C SER A 119 27.01 4.59 40.96
N ALA A 120 27.63 5.49 40.19
CA ALA A 120 27.46 5.62 38.75
C ALA A 120 28.48 4.75 37.97
N PRO A 121 28.14 4.28 36.76
CA PRO A 121 29.10 3.71 35.80
C PRO A 121 30.30 4.65 35.53
N ASP A 122 31.46 4.11 35.14
CA ASP A 122 32.68 4.91 34.91
C ASP A 122 32.53 5.91 33.75
N ASP A 123 31.83 5.54 32.68
CA ASP A 123 31.50 6.41 31.54
C ASP A 123 30.62 7.59 31.97
N VAL A 124 29.53 7.31 32.68
CA VAL A 124 28.63 8.35 33.22
C VAL A 124 29.36 9.25 34.20
N ALA A 125 30.17 8.68 35.10
CA ALA A 125 30.87 9.47 36.10
C ALA A 125 31.95 10.37 35.49
N LYS A 126 32.58 9.96 34.37
CA LYS A 126 33.50 10.82 33.59
C LYS A 126 32.77 11.99 32.96
N GLU A 127 31.65 11.75 32.27
CA GLU A 127 30.85 12.79 31.62
C GLU A 127 30.37 13.85 32.64
N VAL A 128 29.96 13.42 33.84
CA VAL A 128 29.54 14.33 34.91
C VAL A 128 30.70 15.18 35.43
N ILE A 129 31.90 14.62 35.56
CA ILE A 129 33.09 15.36 36.02
C ILE A 129 33.59 16.34 34.96
N GLU A 130 33.47 15.99 33.69
CA GLU A 130 33.85 16.84 32.56
C GLU A 130 32.84 17.98 32.32
N SER A 131 31.64 17.91 32.91
CA SER A 131 30.70 19.02 32.91
C SER A 131 31.23 20.21 33.73
N GLU A 132 31.10 21.42 33.19
CA GLU A 132 31.64 22.65 33.79
C GLU A 132 31.02 23.01 35.17
N ASP A 133 29.99 22.28 35.64
CA ASP A 133 29.11 22.70 36.74
C ASP A 133 29.15 21.78 38.00
N ILE A 134 29.93 20.70 38.00
CA ILE A 134 29.87 19.68 39.08
C ILE A 134 30.15 20.25 40.49
N ASN A 135 30.98 21.30 40.58
CA ASN A 135 31.33 21.94 41.84
C ASN A 135 30.15 22.73 42.44
N ASP A 136 29.31 23.34 41.59
CA ASP A 136 28.19 24.18 41.99
C ASP A 136 26.89 23.38 42.17
N MET A 137 26.79 22.19 41.56
CA MET A 137 25.65 21.28 41.75
C MET A 137 25.50 20.82 43.21
N THR A 138 24.26 20.75 43.69
CA THR A 138 23.93 20.04 44.93
C THR A 138 24.03 18.52 44.74
N VAL A 139 24.13 17.76 45.84
CA VAL A 139 24.14 16.28 45.80
C VAL A 139 22.85 15.72 45.16
N THR A 140 21.73 16.43 45.27
CA THR A 140 20.45 16.03 44.68
C THR A 140 20.47 16.22 43.17
N GLU A 141 20.94 17.38 42.70
CA GLU A 141 21.10 17.66 41.26
C GLU A 141 22.10 16.71 40.62
N LEU A 142 23.23 16.45 41.30
CA LEU A 142 24.22 15.47 40.85
C LEU A 142 23.62 14.08 40.65
N LYS A 143 22.76 13.63 41.57
CA LYS A 143 22.07 12.32 41.43
C LYS A 143 21.07 12.32 40.28
N ALA A 144 20.36 13.42 40.07
CA ALA A 144 19.43 13.56 38.95
C ALA A 144 20.17 13.51 37.61
N GLU A 145 21.31 14.19 37.51
CA GLU A 145 22.13 14.20 36.30
C GLU A 145 22.71 12.83 36.00
N ILE A 146 23.26 12.13 37.00
CA ILE A 146 23.71 10.74 36.86
C ILE A 146 22.57 9.84 36.36
N ALA A 147 21.35 10.04 36.86
CA ALA A 147 20.19 9.25 36.43
C ALA A 147 19.79 9.54 34.99
N ASN A 148 19.81 10.81 34.57
CA ASN A 148 19.50 11.23 33.21
C ASN A 148 20.52 10.68 32.20
N LEU A 149 21.82 10.82 32.49
CA LEU A 149 22.88 10.29 31.63
C LEU A 149 22.81 8.77 31.53
N LYS A 150 22.54 8.08 32.64
CA LYS A 150 22.32 6.64 32.62
C LYS A 150 21.13 6.23 31.75
N ALA A 151 20.01 6.96 31.85
CA ALA A 151 18.84 6.69 31.01
C ALA A 151 19.16 6.90 29.52
N ARG A 152 19.82 8.02 29.19
CA ARG A 152 20.27 8.34 27.83
C ARG A 152 21.21 7.27 27.27
N ASN A 153 22.20 6.81 28.04
CA ASN A 153 23.15 5.80 27.59
C ASN A 153 22.46 4.45 27.35
N ASN A 154 21.52 4.05 28.23
CA ASN A 154 20.73 2.85 28.03
C ASN A 154 19.85 2.92 26.76
N GLU A 155 19.23 4.08 26.51
CA GLU A 155 18.43 4.30 25.28
C GLU A 155 19.31 4.23 24.02
N LEU A 156 20.51 4.79 24.08
CA LEU A 156 21.47 4.76 22.97
C LEU A 156 21.98 3.34 22.68
N GLU A 157 22.26 2.57 23.74
CA GLU A 157 22.66 1.16 23.62
C GLU A 157 21.53 0.32 23.01
N ALA A 158 20.30 0.47 23.52
CA ALA A 158 19.12 -0.21 22.96
C ALA A 158 18.88 0.15 21.48
N GLY A 159 19.02 1.43 21.11
CA GLY A 159 18.93 1.85 19.71
C GLY A 159 20.05 1.30 18.83
N THR A 160 21.25 1.13 19.38
CA THR A 160 22.39 0.53 18.66
C THR A 160 22.17 -0.96 18.39
N ASP A 161 21.64 -1.69 19.37
CA ASP A 161 21.25 -3.09 19.23
C ASP A 161 20.14 -3.25 18.18
N GLU A 162 19.15 -2.36 18.17
CA GLU A 162 18.09 -2.35 17.17
C GLU A 162 18.65 -2.10 15.77
N ILE A 163 19.57 -1.13 15.60
CA ILE A 163 20.25 -0.87 14.32
C ILE A 163 21.07 -2.09 13.88
N ALA A 164 21.79 -2.75 14.79
CA ALA A 164 22.56 -3.95 14.47
C ALA A 164 21.65 -5.09 14.01
N ASN A 165 20.51 -5.28 14.67
CA ASN A 165 19.52 -6.28 14.29
C ASN A 165 18.90 -5.98 12.92
N LEU A 166 18.54 -4.72 12.66
CA LEU A 166 18.04 -4.29 11.36
C LEU A 166 19.08 -4.49 10.24
N LYS A 167 20.36 -4.20 10.49
CA LYS A 167 21.44 -4.46 9.52
C LYS A 167 21.58 -5.95 9.21
N ASN A 168 21.55 -6.81 10.22
CA ASN A 168 21.59 -8.25 10.01
C ASN A 168 20.38 -8.74 9.23
N ARG A 169 19.18 -8.22 9.52
CA ARG A 169 17.97 -8.55 8.77
C ARG A 169 18.02 -8.08 7.32
N ILE A 170 18.60 -6.91 7.06
CA ILE A 170 18.83 -6.42 5.69
C ILE A 170 19.79 -7.35 4.96
N ALA A 171 20.92 -7.72 5.57
CA ALA A 171 21.88 -8.64 4.95
C ALA A 171 21.29 -10.04 4.68
N GLU A 172 20.44 -10.54 5.58
CA GLU A 172 19.71 -11.80 5.40
C GLU A 172 18.72 -11.69 4.24
N LEU A 173 17.95 -10.59 4.15
CA LEU A 173 17.04 -10.35 3.03
C LEU A 173 17.77 -10.15 1.70
N GLU A 174 18.95 -9.52 1.68
CA GLU A 174 19.80 -9.39 0.49
C GLU A 174 20.36 -10.75 0.06
N ALA A 175 20.75 -11.60 1.01
CA ALA A 175 21.19 -12.97 0.74
C ALA A 175 20.03 -13.84 0.20
N GLU A 176 18.86 -13.80 0.84
CA GLU A 176 17.63 -14.45 0.36
C GLU A 176 17.24 -13.95 -1.03
N GLN A 177 17.40 -12.64 -1.31
CA GLN A 177 17.15 -12.08 -2.62
C GLN A 177 18.14 -12.62 -3.66
N SER A 178 19.42 -12.78 -3.31
CA SER A 178 20.44 -13.37 -4.18
C SER A 178 20.29 -14.88 -4.39
N GLU A 179 19.77 -15.62 -3.41
CA GLU A 179 19.44 -17.05 -3.53
C GLU A 179 18.09 -17.28 -4.24
N SER A 180 17.20 -16.29 -4.22
CA SER A 180 15.93 -16.29 -4.96
C SER A 180 16.07 -15.90 -6.44
N GLU A 181 17.29 -15.62 -6.93
CA GLU A 181 17.57 -15.56 -8.36
C GLU A 181 17.34 -16.95 -8.97
N ILE A 182 16.11 -17.15 -9.43
CA ILE A 182 15.78 -17.99 -10.58
C ILE A 182 16.88 -17.77 -11.63
N SER A 183 17.63 -18.83 -11.89
CA SER A 183 18.86 -18.81 -12.65
C SER A 183 18.71 -18.02 -13.96
N VAL A 184 19.72 -17.22 -14.29
CA VAL A 184 19.81 -16.49 -15.56
C VAL A 184 19.60 -17.45 -16.76
N GLU A 185 19.89 -18.74 -16.60
CA GLU A 185 19.58 -19.79 -17.58
C GLU A 185 18.06 -20.08 -17.75
N GLU A 186 17.23 -19.97 -16.71
CA GLU A 186 15.77 -20.13 -16.83
C GLU A 186 15.09 -18.90 -17.46
N LEU A 187 15.61 -17.69 -17.20
CA LEU A 187 15.15 -16.46 -17.84
C LEU A 187 15.53 -16.43 -19.32
N THR A 188 16.76 -16.84 -19.67
CA THR A 188 17.18 -16.95 -21.07
C THR A 188 16.42 -18.06 -21.80
N ALA A 189 16.13 -19.20 -21.15
CA ALA A 189 15.31 -20.26 -21.72
C ALA A 189 13.85 -19.80 -21.96
N LYS A 190 13.26 -19.05 -21.03
CA LYS A 190 11.91 -18.48 -21.20
C LYS A 190 11.89 -17.37 -22.24
N ASP A 191 12.92 -16.54 -22.35
CA ASP A 191 13.02 -15.53 -23.41
C ASP A 191 13.17 -16.16 -24.80
N ASP A 192 13.95 -17.24 -24.92
CA ASP A 192 14.05 -18.02 -26.17
C ASP A 192 12.73 -18.71 -26.52
N GLU A 193 11.98 -19.20 -25.53
CA GLU A 193 10.65 -19.77 -25.73
C GLU A 193 9.61 -18.70 -26.11
N ILE A 194 9.64 -17.53 -25.48
CA ILE A 194 8.82 -16.36 -25.84
C ILE A 194 9.12 -15.92 -27.27
N LYS A 195 10.40 -15.90 -27.68
CA LYS A 195 10.80 -15.55 -29.05
C LYS A 195 10.28 -16.56 -30.07
N ARG A 196 10.41 -17.87 -29.81
CA ARG A 196 9.86 -18.94 -30.66
C ARG A 196 8.34 -18.88 -30.74
N LEU A 197 7.66 -18.60 -29.64
CA LEU A 197 6.19 -18.47 -29.61
C LEU A 197 5.72 -17.23 -30.37
N LYS A 198 6.44 -16.09 -30.28
CA LYS A 198 6.16 -14.89 -31.09
C LYS A 198 6.35 -15.14 -32.58
N GLU A 199 7.42 -15.82 -32.99
CA GLU A 199 7.65 -16.18 -34.40
C GLU A 199 6.58 -17.14 -34.93
N LYS A 200 6.15 -18.12 -34.13
CA LYS A 200 5.02 -19.00 -34.47
C LYS A 200 3.70 -18.22 -34.55
N LEU A 201 3.45 -17.29 -33.63
CA LEU A 201 2.24 -16.45 -33.63
C LEU A 201 2.18 -15.57 -34.88
N GLU A 202 3.29 -14.93 -35.26
CA GLU A 202 3.34 -14.12 -36.48
C GLU A 202 3.22 -14.97 -37.76
N LYS A 203 3.81 -16.16 -37.78
CA LYS A 203 3.64 -17.11 -38.91
C LYS A 203 2.19 -17.59 -39.02
N GLU A 204 1.51 -17.88 -37.91
CA GLU A 204 0.10 -18.26 -37.92
C GLU A 204 -0.83 -17.08 -38.18
N LYS A 205 -0.52 -15.86 -37.74
CA LYS A 205 -1.24 -14.65 -38.17
C LYS A 205 -1.08 -14.40 -39.66
N ALA A 206 0.12 -14.58 -40.22
CA ALA A 206 0.35 -14.43 -41.66
C ALA A 206 -0.40 -15.51 -42.46
N LYS A 207 -0.45 -16.76 -41.97
CA LYS A 207 -1.27 -17.84 -42.54
C LYS A 207 -2.77 -17.56 -42.40
N ALA A 208 -3.23 -17.08 -41.25
CA ALA A 208 -4.62 -16.72 -41.02
C ALA A 208 -5.05 -15.52 -41.87
N GLN A 209 -4.17 -14.54 -42.09
CA GLN A 209 -4.41 -13.40 -42.96
C GLN A 209 -4.42 -13.81 -44.44
N THR A 210 -3.49 -14.67 -44.87
CA THR A 210 -3.51 -15.21 -46.25
C THR A 210 -4.70 -16.12 -46.49
N ALA A 211 -5.11 -16.92 -45.49
CA ALA A 211 -6.35 -17.69 -45.54
C ALA A 211 -7.57 -16.76 -45.60
N LYS A 212 -7.65 -15.73 -44.74
CA LYS A 212 -8.72 -14.74 -44.75
C LYS A 212 -8.82 -14.03 -46.10
N ASN A 213 -7.70 -13.56 -46.65
CA ASN A 213 -7.66 -12.92 -47.97
C ASN A 213 -8.09 -13.89 -49.09
N LYS A 214 -7.66 -15.17 -49.04
CA LYS A 214 -8.12 -16.21 -49.99
C LYS A 214 -9.62 -16.47 -49.87
N THR A 215 -10.15 -16.55 -48.66
CA THR A 215 -11.58 -16.76 -48.42
C THR A 215 -12.38 -15.52 -48.86
N GLU A 216 -11.86 -14.31 -48.63
CA GLU A 216 -12.50 -13.06 -49.05
C GLU A 216 -12.49 -12.89 -50.57
N THR A 217 -11.42 -13.32 -51.24
CA THR A 217 -11.36 -13.37 -52.72
C THR A 217 -12.31 -14.44 -53.26
N ALA A 218 -12.37 -15.63 -52.66
CA ALA A 218 -13.29 -16.70 -53.07
C ALA A 218 -14.77 -16.33 -52.82
N ILE A 219 -15.07 -15.62 -51.72
CA ILE A 219 -16.40 -15.08 -51.43
C ILE A 219 -16.74 -14.00 -52.46
N GLN A 220 -15.82 -13.10 -52.79
CA GLN A 220 -16.05 -12.05 -53.80
C GLN A 220 -16.27 -12.65 -55.19
N GLU A 221 -15.46 -13.63 -55.60
CA GLU A 221 -15.65 -14.37 -56.85
C GLU A 221 -16.99 -15.11 -56.88
N ALA A 222 -17.42 -15.72 -55.77
CA ALA A 222 -18.72 -16.37 -55.65
C ALA A 222 -19.88 -15.37 -55.71
N ILE A 223 -19.75 -14.19 -55.07
CA ILE A 223 -20.72 -13.10 -55.14
C ILE A 223 -20.83 -12.57 -56.56
N ASP A 224 -19.71 -12.32 -57.25
CA ASP A 224 -19.70 -11.79 -58.61
C ASP A 224 -20.27 -12.79 -59.61
N LYS A 225 -19.99 -14.08 -59.42
CA LYS A 225 -20.56 -15.17 -60.22
C LYS A 225 -22.07 -15.31 -59.98
N TYR A 226 -22.52 -15.28 -58.73
CA TYR A 226 -23.95 -15.28 -58.39
C TYR A 226 -24.68 -14.06 -58.96
N LYS A 227 -24.05 -12.87 -58.91
CA LYS A 227 -24.63 -11.63 -59.41
C LYS A 227 -24.76 -11.64 -60.94
N THR A 228 -23.76 -12.16 -61.66
CA THR A 228 -23.82 -12.32 -63.12
C THR A 228 -24.83 -13.38 -63.55
N GLU A 229 -24.93 -14.51 -62.86
CA GLU A 229 -25.96 -15.53 -63.13
C GLU A 229 -27.37 -15.01 -62.83
N HIS A 230 -27.57 -14.33 -61.70
CA HIS A 230 -28.86 -13.73 -61.36
C HIS A 230 -29.26 -12.59 -62.32
N GLU A 231 -28.32 -11.77 -62.79
CA GLU A 231 -28.60 -10.76 -63.84
C GLU A 231 -28.98 -11.41 -65.17
N LYS A 232 -28.33 -12.52 -65.53
CA LYS A 232 -28.65 -13.29 -66.74
C LYS A 232 -30.05 -13.95 -66.64
N GLU A 233 -30.37 -14.58 -65.53
CA GLU A 233 -31.70 -15.16 -65.28
C GLU A 233 -32.79 -14.08 -65.27
N LYS A 234 -32.52 -12.92 -64.63
CA LYS A 234 -33.43 -11.78 -64.66
C LYS A 234 -33.62 -11.25 -66.08
N ALA A 235 -32.57 -11.19 -66.90
CA ALA A 235 -32.65 -10.77 -68.29
C ALA A 235 -33.44 -11.77 -69.16
N GLU A 236 -33.26 -13.07 -68.94
CA GLU A 236 -34.05 -14.13 -69.61
C GLU A 236 -35.51 -14.10 -69.18
N ALA A 237 -35.81 -13.96 -67.89
CA ALA A 237 -37.18 -13.82 -67.38
C ALA A 237 -37.87 -12.55 -67.90
N VAL A 238 -37.14 -11.43 -68.03
CA VAL A 238 -37.65 -10.20 -68.65
C VAL A 238 -37.89 -10.41 -70.15
N LYS A 239 -37.00 -11.12 -70.85
CA LYS A 239 -37.16 -11.43 -72.28
C LYS A 239 -38.36 -12.35 -72.53
N GLU A 240 -38.51 -13.40 -71.72
CA GLU A 240 -39.65 -14.34 -71.78
C GLU A 240 -40.96 -13.64 -71.39
N GLY A 241 -40.93 -12.83 -70.32
CA GLY A 241 -42.06 -12.00 -69.91
C GLY A 241 -42.49 -11.03 -71.00
N LYS A 242 -41.54 -10.37 -71.68
CA LYS A 242 -41.82 -9.45 -72.79
C LYS A 242 -42.39 -10.19 -74.02
N ALA A 243 -41.92 -11.40 -74.30
CA ALA A 243 -42.45 -12.23 -75.39
C ALA A 243 -43.91 -12.66 -75.10
N LYS A 244 -44.20 -13.14 -73.89
CA LYS A 244 -45.55 -13.50 -73.46
C LYS A 244 -46.49 -12.29 -73.45
N LEU A 245 -45.99 -11.12 -73.03
CA LEU A 245 -46.75 -9.88 -73.06
C LEU A 245 -47.10 -9.48 -74.50
N GLN A 246 -46.15 -9.58 -75.43
CA GLN A 246 -46.37 -9.25 -76.84
C GLN A 246 -47.34 -10.22 -77.52
N GLU A 247 -47.29 -11.50 -77.17
CA GLU A 247 -48.25 -12.52 -77.64
C GLU A 247 -49.65 -12.22 -77.11
N ALA A 248 -49.79 -11.92 -75.82
CA ALA A 248 -51.05 -11.48 -75.22
C ALA A 248 -51.60 -10.18 -75.85
N TYR A 249 -50.74 -9.21 -76.18
CA TYR A 249 -51.14 -7.99 -76.89
C TYR A 249 -51.65 -8.28 -78.31
N SER A 250 -50.98 -9.16 -79.06
CA SER A 250 -51.44 -9.56 -80.40
C SER A 250 -52.77 -10.31 -80.36
N GLU A 251 -52.99 -11.12 -79.33
CA GLU A 251 -54.24 -11.85 -79.13
C GLU A 251 -55.37 -10.93 -78.67
N ALA A 252 -55.07 -9.95 -77.81
CA ALA A 252 -55.99 -8.87 -77.45
C ALA A 252 -56.38 -8.03 -78.67
N GLU A 253 -55.44 -7.66 -79.55
CA GLU A 253 -55.73 -6.94 -80.80
C GLU A 253 -56.65 -7.74 -81.73
N LYS A 254 -56.42 -9.06 -81.90
CA LYS A 254 -57.32 -9.92 -82.66
C LYS A 254 -58.71 -9.99 -82.03
N THR A 255 -58.78 -9.99 -80.71
CA THR A 255 -60.05 -10.03 -79.97
C THR A 255 -60.79 -8.70 -80.08
N ILE A 256 -60.10 -7.56 -79.96
CA ILE A 256 -60.65 -6.23 -80.17
C ILE A 256 -61.13 -6.10 -81.62
N ALA A 257 -60.34 -6.51 -82.62
CA ALA A 257 -60.77 -6.49 -84.02
C ALA A 257 -61.98 -7.40 -84.29
N ARG A 258 -62.09 -8.55 -83.60
CA ARG A 258 -63.27 -9.41 -83.65
C ARG A 258 -64.48 -8.75 -82.99
N LEU A 259 -64.30 -8.14 -81.82
CA LEU A 259 -65.36 -7.44 -81.10
C LEU A 259 -65.82 -6.19 -81.86
N GLU A 260 -64.94 -5.43 -82.48
CA GLU A 260 -65.29 -4.31 -83.37
C GLU A 260 -66.03 -4.78 -84.62
N LYS A 261 -65.68 -5.96 -85.16
CA LYS A 261 -66.39 -6.60 -86.26
C LYS A 261 -67.76 -7.14 -85.85
N GLU A 262 -67.89 -7.65 -84.63
CA GLU A 262 -69.18 -8.08 -84.04
C GLU A 262 -70.06 -6.88 -83.66
N LEU A 263 -69.46 -5.78 -83.18
CA LEU A 263 -70.12 -4.52 -82.84
C LEU A 263 -70.61 -3.77 -84.08
N SER A 264 -69.89 -3.88 -85.21
CA SER A 264 -70.33 -3.34 -86.51
C SER A 264 -71.33 -4.25 -87.24
N ALA A 265 -71.44 -5.53 -86.85
CA ALA A 265 -72.42 -6.48 -87.39
C ALA A 265 -73.73 -6.56 -86.56
N SER A 266 -73.77 -5.99 -85.35
CA SER A 266 -74.93 -6.02 -84.46
C SER A 266 -75.59 -4.65 -84.39
N SER A 267 -76.45 -4.36 -85.37
CA SER A 267 -77.37 -3.22 -85.29
C SER A 267 -78.53 -3.56 -84.34
N GLN A 268 -78.66 -2.78 -83.26
CA GLN A 268 -79.78 -2.68 -82.31
C GLN A 268 -80.07 -3.88 -81.38
N ASP A 269 -79.40 -3.92 -80.22
CA ASP A 269 -80.03 -4.36 -78.96
C ASP A 269 -79.24 -3.80 -77.76
N GLU A 270 -79.75 -2.76 -77.09
CA GLU A 270 -79.15 -2.14 -75.90
C GLU A 270 -78.84 -3.18 -74.80
N LEU A 271 -79.58 -4.27 -74.78
CA LEU A 271 -79.43 -5.39 -73.85
C LEU A 271 -78.16 -6.22 -74.11
N THR A 272 -77.70 -6.32 -75.35
CA THR A 272 -76.43 -7.01 -75.68
C THR A 272 -75.21 -6.19 -75.26
N THR A 273 -75.23 -4.88 -75.49
CA THR A 273 -74.18 -3.96 -75.01
C THR A 273 -74.11 -3.97 -73.49
N PHE A 274 -75.26 -3.92 -72.81
CA PHE A 274 -75.32 -4.03 -71.35
C PHE A 274 -74.76 -5.37 -70.85
N ARG A 275 -75.11 -6.50 -71.46
CA ARG A 275 -74.56 -7.82 -71.10
C ARG A 275 -73.04 -7.88 -71.27
N ALA A 276 -72.51 -7.31 -72.34
CA ALA A 276 -71.06 -7.23 -72.54
C ALA A 276 -70.39 -6.39 -71.44
N GLN A 277 -70.96 -5.24 -71.08
CA GLN A 277 -70.45 -4.37 -70.02
C GLN A 277 -70.51 -5.02 -68.64
N VAL A 278 -71.59 -5.73 -68.31
CA VAL A 278 -71.72 -6.47 -67.04
C VAL A 278 -70.70 -7.60 -66.96
N ASN A 279 -70.43 -8.32 -68.05
CA ASN A 279 -69.40 -9.37 -68.07
C ASN A 279 -68.01 -8.78 -67.79
N ILE A 280 -67.68 -7.64 -68.39
CA ILE A 280 -66.41 -6.93 -68.14
C ILE A 280 -66.31 -6.51 -66.67
N LEU A 281 -67.38 -5.96 -66.09
CA LEU A 281 -67.42 -5.58 -64.67
C LEU A 281 -67.18 -6.80 -63.76
N GLN A 282 -67.78 -7.94 -64.07
CA GLN A 282 -67.58 -9.19 -63.33
C GLN A 282 -66.13 -9.68 -63.41
N GLU A 283 -65.51 -9.66 -64.59
CA GLU A 283 -64.11 -10.07 -64.76
C GLU A 283 -63.15 -9.17 -63.98
N ILE A 284 -63.35 -7.85 -64.03
CA ILE A 284 -62.55 -6.88 -63.28
C ILE A 284 -62.71 -7.13 -61.77
N PHE A 285 -63.94 -7.31 -61.29
CA PHE A 285 -64.20 -7.57 -59.88
C PHE A 285 -63.51 -8.86 -59.39
N GLN A 286 -63.57 -9.94 -60.18
CA GLN A 286 -62.87 -11.19 -59.85
C GLN A 286 -61.35 -11.00 -59.80
N SER A 287 -60.78 -10.16 -60.67
CA SER A 287 -59.36 -9.80 -60.64
C SER A 287 -58.99 -9.04 -59.36
N CYS A 288 -59.85 -8.11 -58.91
CA CYS A 288 -59.70 -7.42 -57.63
C CYS A 288 -59.72 -8.41 -56.45
N CYS A 289 -60.64 -9.39 -56.45
CA CYS A 289 -60.70 -10.42 -55.40
C CYS A 289 -59.44 -11.31 -55.37
N LYS A 290 -58.90 -11.71 -56.52
CA LYS A 290 -57.64 -12.47 -56.60
C LYS A 290 -56.47 -11.66 -56.05
N SER A 291 -56.39 -10.38 -56.40
CA SER A 291 -55.36 -9.47 -55.90
C SER A 291 -55.46 -9.27 -54.39
N LEU A 292 -56.68 -9.14 -53.86
CA LEU A 292 -56.95 -9.06 -52.43
C LEU A 292 -56.44 -10.33 -51.69
N ALA A 293 -56.69 -11.53 -52.23
CA ALA A 293 -56.21 -12.76 -51.62
C ALA A 293 -54.67 -12.84 -51.55
N VAL A 294 -53.97 -12.33 -52.56
CA VAL A 294 -52.50 -12.24 -52.56
C VAL A 294 -52.00 -11.24 -51.52
N ILE A 295 -52.70 -10.11 -51.34
CA ILE A 295 -52.36 -9.09 -50.36
C ILE A 295 -52.61 -9.61 -48.94
N GLU A 296 -53.78 -10.20 -48.67
CA GLU A 296 -54.11 -10.78 -47.35
C GLU A 296 -53.16 -11.90 -46.93
N ALA A 297 -52.67 -12.71 -47.88
CA ALA A 297 -51.68 -13.75 -47.61
C ALA A 297 -50.30 -13.18 -47.21
N LYS A 298 -49.98 -11.94 -47.59
CA LYS A 298 -48.68 -11.29 -47.31
C LYS A 298 -48.75 -10.32 -46.12
N ASP A 299 -49.82 -9.53 -46.04
CA ASP A 299 -50.07 -8.54 -45.00
C ASP A 299 -51.58 -8.50 -44.69
N PRO A 300 -52.03 -9.19 -43.64
CA PRO A 300 -53.43 -9.22 -43.25
C PRO A 300 -54.01 -7.83 -42.95
N GLY A 301 -53.22 -6.91 -42.41
CA GLY A 301 -53.68 -5.57 -42.04
C GLY A 301 -53.87 -4.65 -43.25
N GLN A 302 -53.01 -4.78 -44.27
CA GLN A 302 -53.27 -4.12 -45.56
C GLN A 302 -54.43 -4.77 -46.33
N GLY A 303 -54.54 -6.09 -46.26
CA GLY A 303 -55.65 -6.82 -46.86
C GLY A 303 -57.01 -6.34 -46.36
N GLU A 304 -57.16 -6.15 -45.05
CA GLU A 304 -58.38 -5.63 -44.44
C GLU A 304 -58.76 -4.23 -44.95
N LYS A 305 -57.77 -3.34 -45.14
CA LYS A 305 -57.99 -2.00 -45.70
C LYS A 305 -58.46 -2.05 -47.15
N VAL A 306 -57.84 -2.89 -47.98
CA VAL A 306 -58.20 -3.04 -49.39
C VAL A 306 -59.59 -3.67 -49.53
N ARG A 307 -59.91 -4.66 -48.68
CA ARG A 307 -61.25 -5.25 -48.59
C ARG A 307 -62.29 -4.19 -48.24
N SER A 308 -62.02 -3.35 -47.24
CA SER A 308 -62.90 -2.26 -46.85
C SER A 308 -63.13 -1.27 -48.00
N ALA A 309 -62.08 -0.90 -48.74
CA ALA A 309 -62.20 -0.01 -49.88
C ALA A 309 -63.05 -0.61 -51.02
N LEU A 310 -62.86 -1.90 -51.33
CA LEU A 310 -63.63 -2.60 -52.37
C LEU A 310 -65.11 -2.71 -52.00
N LEU A 311 -65.41 -3.00 -50.73
CA LEU A 311 -66.77 -3.02 -50.21
C LEU A 311 -67.44 -1.64 -50.29
N GLN A 312 -66.69 -0.57 -50.02
CA GLN A 312 -67.20 0.80 -50.13
C GLN A 312 -67.59 1.15 -51.56
N VAL A 313 -66.78 0.77 -52.56
CA VAL A 313 -67.11 0.98 -53.97
C VAL A 313 -68.38 0.22 -54.34
N LEU A 314 -68.49 -1.06 -53.98
CA LEU A 314 -69.70 -1.83 -54.24
C LEU A 314 -70.95 -1.21 -53.61
N HIS A 315 -70.82 -0.66 -52.41
CA HIS A 315 -71.92 0.00 -51.73
C HIS A 315 -72.37 1.27 -52.46
N ILE A 316 -71.43 2.09 -52.94
CA ILE A 316 -71.73 3.28 -53.75
C ILE A 316 -72.45 2.89 -55.04
N GLU A 317 -71.96 1.89 -55.76
CA GLU A 317 -72.59 1.42 -57.00
C GLU A 317 -73.97 0.80 -56.75
N GLU A 318 -74.14 0.09 -55.63
CA GLU A 318 -75.44 -0.46 -55.22
C GLU A 318 -76.46 0.66 -54.92
N GLU A 319 -76.05 1.74 -54.26
CA GLU A 319 -76.90 2.90 -54.01
C GLU A 319 -77.31 3.60 -55.32
N GLN A 320 -76.38 3.74 -56.27
CA GLN A 320 -76.68 4.29 -57.60
C GLN A 320 -77.70 3.46 -58.39
N LEU A 321 -77.77 2.15 -58.15
CA LEU A 321 -78.76 1.27 -58.79
C LEU A 321 -80.12 1.25 -58.08
N LYS A 322 -80.19 1.71 -56.82
CA LYS A 322 -81.44 1.78 -56.02
C LYS A 322 -82.14 3.14 -56.09
N GLY A 323 -81.42 4.19 -56.50
CA GLY A 323 -81.96 5.54 -56.76
C GLY A 323 -82.52 5.69 -58.16
#